data_AF-A0A2U9IWS7-F1
#
_entry.id   AF-A0A2U9IWS7-F1
#
_cell.length_a   1.000
_cell.length_b   1.000
_cell.length_c   1.000
_cell.angle_alpha   90.00
_cell.angle_beta   90.00
_cell.angle_gamma   90.00
#
_symmetry.space_group_name_H-M   'P 1'
#
loop_
_entity.id
_entity.type
_entity.pdbx_description
1 polymer ?
#
loop_
_entity_poly.entity_id
_entity_poly.type
_entity_poly.pdbx_seq_one_letter_code
_entity_poly.pdbx_strand_id
1 'polypeptide(L)'
;MEEVKNTTQRLESEIKELKDEAKNIATKDDIKQLLTKDKAKNIATKDDIKRLETIITGLGASLGVLSEDAFRQGVYEILKSEGVQVTKEILYNRTGEVYGDPSDVEYDLMVSDGQVLMVEITSAVKRGDLGILKKKREFYEKAKNRKINKIVLITPFIHDRYPEKLKAMALDMRIEIVNP
;
A
#
# COMPACT_ATOMS: atom_id res chain seq x y z
N MET A 1 3.25 -44.72 -8.22
CA MET A 1 4.49 -44.14 -7.66
C MET A 1 5.30 -43.42 -8.73
N GLU A 2 5.54 -44.03 -9.90
CA GLU A 2 6.21 -43.41 -11.05
C GLU A 2 5.58 -42.08 -11.49
N GLU A 3 4.24 -42.06 -11.60
CA GLU A 3 3.47 -40.94 -12.14
C GLU A 3 3.46 -39.71 -11.20
N VAL A 4 3.41 -39.97 -9.90
CA VAL A 4 3.54 -38.93 -8.86
C VAL A 4 4.94 -38.33 -8.90
N LYS A 5 5.98 -39.16 -9.02
CA LYS A 5 7.38 -38.72 -9.10
C LYS A 5 7.64 -37.85 -10.34
N ASN A 6 7.09 -38.22 -11.49
CA ASN A 6 7.20 -37.44 -12.72
C ASN A 6 6.47 -36.09 -12.62
N THR A 7 5.30 -36.08 -11.97
CA THR A 7 4.55 -34.84 -11.73
C THR A 7 5.31 -33.91 -10.78
N THR A 8 5.90 -34.45 -9.71
CA THR A 8 6.72 -33.67 -8.77
C THR A 8 7.94 -33.08 -9.45
N GLN A 9 8.67 -33.85 -10.26
CA GLN A 9 9.85 -33.36 -10.98
C GLN A 9 9.49 -32.24 -11.98
N ARG A 10 8.35 -32.37 -12.65
CA ARG A 10 7.86 -31.34 -13.57
C ARG A 10 7.47 -30.06 -12.83
N LEU A 11 6.79 -30.17 -11.69
CA LEU A 11 6.45 -29.01 -10.86
C LEU A 11 7.71 -28.33 -10.32
N GLU A 12 8.74 -29.09 -9.92
CA GLU A 12 10.02 -28.54 -9.48
C GLU A 12 10.76 -27.79 -10.60
N SER A 13 10.70 -28.28 -11.84
CA SER A 13 11.27 -27.56 -12.99
C SER A 13 10.50 -26.28 -13.31
N GLU A 14 9.16 -26.31 -13.30
CA GLU A 14 8.31 -25.14 -13.56
C GLU A 14 8.52 -24.07 -12.46
N ILE A 15 8.63 -24.48 -11.18
CA ILE A 15 8.94 -23.56 -10.07
C ILE A 15 10.32 -22.91 -10.24
N LYS A 16 11.31 -23.66 -10.73
CA LYS A 16 12.67 -23.15 -10.92
C LYS A 16 12.72 -22.11 -12.05
N GLU A 17 12.06 -22.38 -13.16
CA GLU A 17 11.96 -21.43 -14.29
C GLU A 17 11.23 -20.15 -13.87
N LEU A 18 10.11 -20.27 -13.16
CA LEU A 18 9.39 -19.11 -12.60
C LEU A 18 10.26 -18.28 -11.64
N LYS A 19 11.09 -18.94 -10.83
CA LYS A 19 11.99 -18.26 -9.89
C LYS A 19 13.12 -17.52 -10.58
N ASP A 20 13.63 -18.08 -11.68
CA ASP A 20 14.68 -17.45 -12.51
C ASP A 20 14.11 -16.30 -13.35
N GLU A 21 12.86 -16.39 -13.83
CA GLU A 21 12.14 -15.28 -14.47
C GLU A 21 11.85 -14.14 -13.48
N ALA A 22 11.40 -14.43 -12.27
CA ALA A 22 11.19 -13.44 -11.22
C ALA A 22 12.47 -12.68 -10.84
N LYS A 23 13.63 -13.33 -10.96
CA LYS A 23 14.95 -12.74 -10.70
C LYS A 23 15.34 -11.67 -11.74
N ASN A 24 14.76 -11.71 -12.94
CA ASN A 24 15.01 -10.77 -14.03
C ASN A 24 14.03 -9.59 -14.08
N ILE A 25 12.93 -9.62 -13.31
CA ILE A 25 11.84 -8.62 -13.37
C ILE A 25 12.02 -7.43 -12.38
N ALA A 26 13.01 -7.47 -11.50
CA ALA A 26 13.37 -6.31 -10.68
C ALA A 26 14.87 -6.27 -10.41
N THR A 27 15.61 -5.45 -11.16
CA THR A 27 16.98 -5.14 -10.75
C THR A 27 16.95 -4.17 -9.58
N LYS A 28 17.91 -4.26 -8.65
CA LYS A 28 18.05 -3.32 -7.52
C LYS A 28 18.13 -1.85 -7.98
N ASP A 29 18.52 -1.60 -9.23
CA ASP A 29 18.63 -0.27 -9.80
C ASP A 29 17.29 0.29 -10.29
N ASP A 30 16.33 -0.57 -10.68
CA ASP A 30 14.98 -0.15 -11.05
C ASP A 30 14.16 0.32 -9.84
N ILE A 31 14.41 -0.24 -8.65
CA ILE A 31 13.82 0.21 -7.39
C ILE A 31 14.52 1.50 -6.91
N LYS A 32 15.85 1.58 -7.00
CA LYS A 32 16.62 2.81 -6.68
C LYS A 32 16.21 4.03 -7.51
N GLN A 33 15.87 3.85 -8.79
CA GLN A 33 15.44 4.96 -9.64
C GLN A 33 14.07 5.55 -9.22
N LEU A 34 13.24 4.78 -8.51
CA LEU A 34 11.96 5.24 -7.97
C LEU A 34 12.15 6.21 -6.80
N LEU A 35 13.31 6.16 -6.14
CA LEU A 35 13.49 6.66 -4.77
C LEU A 35 14.69 7.61 -4.65
N THR A 36 14.95 8.38 -5.70
CA THR A 36 15.89 9.51 -5.63
C THR A 36 15.30 10.64 -4.78
N LYS A 37 16.17 11.23 -3.93
CA LYS A 37 15.86 12.20 -2.86
C LYS A 37 15.00 13.42 -3.27
N ASP A 38 14.90 13.74 -4.56
CA ASP A 38 14.07 14.84 -5.04
C ASP A 38 12.57 14.50 -5.14
N LYS A 39 12.20 13.20 -5.13
CA LYS A 39 10.80 12.75 -5.23
C LYS A 39 10.09 12.55 -3.88
N ALA A 40 10.78 12.58 -2.74
CA ALA A 40 10.10 12.59 -1.44
C ALA A 40 9.15 13.80 -1.27
N LYS A 41 9.41 14.90 -2.00
CA LYS A 41 8.52 16.07 -2.08
C LYS A 41 7.33 15.89 -3.04
N ASN A 42 7.42 14.95 -3.98
CA ASN A 42 6.42 14.63 -5.00
C ASN A 42 6.13 13.13 -4.93
N ILE A 43 5.32 12.75 -3.94
CA ILE A 43 4.88 11.38 -3.64
C ILE A 43 4.64 10.56 -4.90
N ALA A 44 5.25 9.36 -4.92
CA ALA A 44 5.07 8.23 -5.83
C ALA A 44 4.36 8.57 -7.15
N THR A 45 5.15 8.81 -8.20
CA THR A 45 4.64 8.94 -9.56
C THR A 45 3.87 7.67 -9.95
N LYS A 46 2.85 7.80 -10.81
CA LYS A 46 2.02 6.66 -11.29
C LYS A 46 2.84 5.46 -11.76
N ASP A 47 4.05 5.70 -12.24
CA ASP A 47 4.97 4.66 -12.71
C ASP A 47 5.63 3.88 -11.56
N ASP A 48 5.84 4.52 -10.41
CA ASP A 48 6.41 3.89 -9.22
C ASP A 48 5.43 2.85 -8.61
N ILE A 49 4.14 3.11 -8.79
CA ILE A 49 3.04 2.27 -8.33
C ILE A 49 2.79 1.10 -9.30
N LYS A 50 2.91 1.32 -10.61
CA LYS A 50 2.85 0.22 -11.61
C LYS A 50 4.01 -0.78 -11.43
N ARG A 51 5.18 -0.30 -10.98
CA ARG A 51 6.29 -1.21 -10.64
C ARG A 51 6.01 -2.00 -9.36
N LEU A 52 5.38 -1.40 -8.34
CA LEU A 52 4.86 -2.13 -7.18
C LEU A 52 3.89 -3.24 -7.60
N GLU A 53 2.99 -2.93 -8.52
CA GLU A 53 2.04 -3.88 -9.11
C GLU A 53 2.73 -5.04 -9.82
N THR A 54 3.78 -4.74 -10.60
CA THR A 54 4.58 -5.74 -11.32
C THR A 54 5.35 -6.64 -10.35
N ILE A 55 5.92 -6.06 -9.29
CA ILE A 55 6.63 -6.78 -8.21
C ILE A 55 5.65 -7.67 -7.44
N ILE A 56 4.47 -7.17 -7.10
CA ILE A 56 3.42 -7.90 -6.37
C ILE A 56 2.83 -9.02 -7.23
N THR A 57 2.64 -8.76 -8.52
CA THR A 57 2.24 -9.77 -9.51
C THR A 57 3.30 -10.88 -9.63
N GLY A 58 4.58 -10.49 -9.73
CA GLY A 58 5.72 -11.42 -9.80
C GLY A 58 6.03 -12.17 -8.50
N LEU A 59 5.63 -11.63 -7.34
CA LEU A 59 5.83 -12.25 -6.03
C LEU A 59 4.67 -13.16 -5.57
N GLY A 60 3.50 -13.13 -6.23
CA GLY A 60 2.38 -13.98 -5.75
C GLY A 60 1.06 -14.01 -6.52
N ALA A 61 0.93 -13.43 -7.71
CA ALA A 61 -0.34 -13.52 -8.47
C ALA A 61 -0.60 -14.91 -9.10
N SER A 62 0.40 -15.81 -9.10
CA SER A 62 0.27 -17.17 -9.63
C SER A 62 -0.65 -18.09 -8.81
N LEU A 63 -1.19 -17.61 -7.67
CA LEU A 63 -2.12 -18.37 -6.82
C LEU A 63 -3.40 -17.58 -6.48
N GLY A 64 -3.99 -16.87 -7.45
CA GLY A 64 -5.42 -16.51 -7.46
C GLY A 64 -6.00 -15.69 -6.29
N VAL A 65 -5.23 -15.35 -5.26
CA VAL A 65 -5.63 -14.61 -4.07
C VAL A 65 -4.42 -13.80 -3.59
N LEU A 66 -4.37 -12.51 -3.95
CA LEU A 66 -3.58 -11.53 -3.23
C LEU A 66 -4.15 -11.45 -1.81
N SER A 67 -3.43 -11.95 -0.79
CA SER A 67 -3.81 -11.62 0.58
C SER A 67 -3.45 -10.16 0.85
N GLU A 68 -4.36 -9.43 1.48
CA GLU A 68 -4.15 -8.03 1.83
C GLU A 68 -2.85 -7.84 2.64
N ASP A 69 -2.54 -8.81 3.51
CA ASP A 69 -1.32 -8.84 4.30
C ASP A 69 -0.05 -8.91 3.45
N ALA A 70 -0.02 -9.73 2.40
CA ALA A 70 1.15 -9.83 1.51
C ALA A 70 1.36 -8.52 0.73
N PHE A 71 0.27 -7.89 0.27
CA PHE A 71 0.33 -6.58 -0.37
C PHE A 71 0.86 -5.52 0.60
N ARG A 72 0.34 -5.47 1.83
CA ARG A 72 0.78 -4.56 2.90
C ARG A 72 2.27 -4.74 3.22
N GLN A 73 2.74 -5.98 3.34
CA GLN A 73 4.14 -6.28 3.61
C GLN A 73 5.07 -5.87 2.45
N GLY A 74 4.65 -6.07 1.20
CA GLY A 74 5.41 -5.62 0.04
C GLY A 74 5.63 -4.10 0.04
N VAL A 75 4.58 -3.33 0.33
CA VAL A 75 4.68 -1.86 0.46
C VAL A 75 5.60 -1.46 1.64
N TYR A 76 5.49 -2.15 2.78
CA TYR A 76 6.32 -1.87 3.96
C TYR A 76 7.82 -2.05 3.70
N GLU A 77 8.21 -3.19 3.11
CA GLU A 77 9.62 -3.50 2.85
C GLU A 77 10.27 -2.50 1.88
N ILE A 78 9.51 -2.01 0.89
CA ILE A 78 9.98 -1.01 -0.07
C ILE A 78 10.21 0.35 0.60
N LEU A 79 9.30 0.80 1.47
CA LEU A 79 9.51 2.05 2.18
C LEU A 79 10.71 1.94 3.13
N LYS A 80 10.87 0.80 3.80
CA LYS A 80 11.99 0.55 4.71
C LYS A 80 13.34 0.48 4.00
N SER A 81 13.41 -0.07 2.78
CA SER A 81 14.67 -0.15 2.01
C SER A 81 15.24 1.21 1.64
N GLU A 82 14.42 2.26 1.67
CA GLU A 82 14.80 3.65 1.35
C GLU A 82 15.25 4.46 2.56
N GLY A 83 15.40 3.82 3.72
CA GLY A 83 15.74 4.51 4.96
C GLY A 83 14.62 5.41 5.48
N VAL A 84 13.41 5.30 4.92
CA VAL A 84 12.22 5.98 5.43
C VAL A 84 11.78 5.30 6.72
N GLN A 85 11.65 6.07 7.80
CA GLN A 85 11.10 5.56 9.05
C GLN A 85 9.59 5.36 8.89
N VAL A 86 9.20 4.09 8.80
CA VAL A 86 7.81 3.64 8.78
C VAL A 86 7.44 3.01 10.11
N THR A 87 6.27 3.36 10.64
CA THR A 87 5.71 2.73 11.84
C THR A 87 4.26 2.34 11.61
N LYS A 88 3.86 1.14 12.03
CA LYS A 88 2.45 0.78 12.23
C LYS A 88 2.03 1.27 13.62
N GLU A 89 0.87 1.91 13.71
CA GLU A 89 0.32 2.39 14.99
C GLU A 89 -1.13 1.94 15.17
N ILE A 90 -1.54 1.76 16.42
CA ILE A 90 -2.94 1.52 16.80
C ILE A 90 -3.27 2.47 17.95
N LEU A 91 -4.36 3.22 17.82
CA LEU A 91 -4.83 4.17 18.83
C LEU A 91 -6.27 3.84 19.22
N TYR A 92 -6.53 3.66 20.51
CA TYR A 92 -7.89 3.41 21.00
C TYR A 92 -8.71 4.70 21.05
N ASN A 93 -9.74 4.79 20.20
CA ASN A 93 -10.65 5.93 20.14
C ASN A 93 -11.84 5.74 21.09
N ARG A 94 -11.70 6.22 22.33
CA ARG A 94 -12.74 6.07 23.38
C ARG A 94 -14.07 6.75 23.07
N THR A 95 -14.08 7.81 22.27
CA THR A 95 -15.26 8.65 22.03
C THR A 95 -16.08 8.23 20.80
N GLY A 96 -15.58 7.27 20.00
CA GLY A 96 -16.21 6.89 18.73
C GLY A 96 -16.19 7.99 17.66
N GLU A 97 -15.28 8.97 17.74
CA GLU A 97 -15.23 10.07 16.77
C GLU A 97 -14.85 9.60 15.36
N VAL A 98 -14.14 8.46 15.24
CA VAL A 98 -13.76 7.85 13.96
C VAL A 98 -14.87 6.97 13.39
N TYR A 99 -15.23 5.88 14.07
CA TYR A 99 -16.13 4.84 13.55
C TYR A 99 -17.57 4.92 14.08
N GLY A 100 -17.88 5.84 15.00
CA GLY A 100 -19.19 5.97 15.64
C GLY A 100 -19.25 5.35 17.04
N ASP A 101 -18.38 4.40 17.34
CA ASP A 101 -18.32 3.68 18.62
C ASP A 101 -16.88 3.54 19.12
N PRO A 102 -16.66 3.30 20.43
CA PRO A 102 -15.32 3.07 20.98
C PRO A 102 -14.61 1.91 20.28
N SER A 103 -13.44 2.17 19.71
CA SER A 103 -12.79 1.21 18.80
C SER A 103 -11.30 1.50 18.64
N ASP A 104 -10.53 0.46 18.30
CA ASP A 104 -9.15 0.62 17.87
C ASP A 104 -9.11 1.22 16.47
N VAL A 105 -8.25 2.23 16.29
CA VAL A 105 -7.97 2.87 15.01
C VAL A 105 -6.58 2.46 14.59
N GLU A 106 -6.50 1.58 13.60
CA GLU A 106 -5.22 1.15 13.02
C GLU A 106 -4.73 2.18 12.01
N TYR A 107 -3.42 2.42 11.99
CA TYR A 107 -2.75 3.25 10.99
C TYR A 107 -1.71 2.37 10.33
N ASP A 108 -1.97 1.98 9.08
CA ASP A 108 -1.20 0.95 8.39
C ASP A 108 0.28 1.29 8.36
N LEU A 109 0.58 2.51 7.90
CA LEU A 109 1.93 3.02 7.78
C LEU A 109 1.95 4.53 8.02
N MET A 110 2.74 4.94 9.02
CA MET A 110 3.07 6.33 9.27
C MET A 110 4.52 6.58 8.86
N VAL A 111 4.74 7.53 7.94
CA VAL A 111 6.07 7.94 7.48
C VAL A 111 6.42 9.28 8.10
N SER A 112 7.62 9.39 8.67
CA SER A 112 8.14 10.63 9.25
C SER A 112 9.51 11.00 8.66
N ASP A 113 9.54 11.87 7.66
CA ASP A 113 10.76 12.48 7.10
C ASP A 113 10.59 14.01 6.97
N GLY A 114 10.65 14.70 8.11
CA GLY A 114 10.35 16.14 8.23
C GLY A 114 8.87 16.52 8.03
N GLN A 115 8.08 15.67 7.35
CA GLN A 115 6.63 15.71 7.21
C GLN A 115 6.03 14.37 7.64
N VAL A 116 4.79 14.39 8.15
CA VAL A 116 4.07 13.16 8.53
C VAL A 116 3.10 12.79 7.40
N LEU A 117 3.30 11.61 6.83
CA LEU A 117 2.44 11.01 5.82
C LEU A 117 1.73 9.79 6.42
N MET A 118 0.43 9.69 6.15
CA MET A 118 -0.35 8.48 6.46
C MET A 118 -0.57 7.72 5.16
N VAL A 119 -0.09 6.48 5.09
CA VAL A 119 -0.38 5.57 3.98
C VAL A 119 -1.40 4.56 4.47
N GLU A 120 -2.54 4.50 3.79
CA GLU A 120 -3.60 3.52 4.04
C GLU A 120 -3.68 2.59 2.84
N ILE A 121 -3.85 1.30 3.11
CA ILE A 121 -3.95 0.26 2.10
C ILE A 121 -5.34 -0.35 2.21
N THR A 122 -6.08 -0.39 1.09
CA THR A 122 -7.39 -1.05 1.05
C THR A 122 -7.61 -1.78 -0.26
N SER A 123 -8.29 -2.92 -0.22
CA SER A 123 -8.61 -3.69 -1.42
C SER A 123 -9.55 -2.96 -2.37
N ALA A 124 -10.44 -2.10 -1.86
CA ALA A 124 -11.28 -1.25 -2.69
C ALA A 124 -11.72 0.00 -1.94
N VAL A 125 -11.75 1.15 -2.63
CA VAL A 125 -12.28 2.41 -2.07
C VAL A 125 -13.66 2.76 -2.61
N LYS A 126 -14.57 3.14 -1.73
CA LYS A 126 -15.86 3.77 -2.04
C LYS A 126 -15.94 5.18 -1.43
N ARG A 127 -16.93 5.96 -1.87
CA ARG A 127 -17.10 7.37 -1.44
C ARG A 127 -17.17 7.58 0.08
N GLY A 128 -17.81 6.66 0.79
CA GLY A 128 -17.95 6.74 2.24
C GLY A 128 -16.61 6.66 2.98
N ASP A 129 -15.62 6.00 2.40
CA ASP A 129 -14.33 5.75 3.04
C ASP A 129 -13.50 7.03 3.16
N LEU A 130 -13.67 7.98 2.23
CA LEU A 130 -12.99 9.29 2.30
C LEU A 130 -13.31 10.04 3.60
N GLY A 131 -14.57 9.92 4.06
CA GLY A 131 -14.99 10.51 5.34
C GLY A 131 -14.31 9.85 6.53
N ILE A 132 -14.15 8.52 6.49
CA ILE A 132 -13.44 7.77 7.53
C ILE A 132 -11.95 8.13 7.55
N LEU A 133 -11.29 8.18 6.39
CA LEU A 133 -9.87 8.59 6.28
C LEU A 133 -9.63 9.99 6.86
N LYS A 134 -10.54 10.93 6.58
CA LYS A 134 -10.49 12.28 7.18
C LYS A 134 -10.58 12.23 8.70
N LYS A 135 -11.53 11.46 9.26
CA LYS A 135 -11.68 11.31 10.71
C LYS A 135 -10.48 10.61 11.35
N LYS A 136 -9.93 9.56 10.72
CA LYS A 136 -8.70 8.88 11.17
C LYS A 136 -7.55 9.88 11.29
N ARG A 137 -7.37 10.74 10.28
CA ARG A 137 -6.38 11.82 10.33
C ARG A 137 -6.63 12.77 11.49
N GLU A 138 -7.84 13.33 11.59
CA GLU A 138 -8.18 14.29 12.65
C GLU A 138 -7.94 13.71 14.06
N PHE A 139 -8.30 12.44 14.26
CA PHE A 139 -8.05 11.73 15.51
C PHE A 139 -6.55 11.57 15.79
N TYR A 140 -5.76 11.13 14.81
CA TYR A 140 -4.31 11.00 14.96
C TYR A 140 -3.67 12.35 15.32
N GLU A 141 -4.04 13.41 14.59
CA GLU A 141 -3.46 14.73 14.79
C GLU A 141 -3.72 15.26 16.20
N LYS A 142 -4.92 15.03 16.73
CA LYS A 142 -5.31 15.38 18.09
C LYS A 142 -4.58 14.51 19.13
N ALA A 143 -4.52 13.21 18.92
CA ALA A 143 -3.91 12.26 19.87
C ALA A 143 -2.39 12.41 19.97
N LYS A 144 -1.72 12.73 18.86
CA LYS A 144 -0.25 12.82 18.77
C LYS A 144 0.28 14.24 18.78
N ASN A 145 -0.60 15.25 18.76
CA ASN A 145 -0.25 16.65 18.60
C ASN A 145 0.72 16.90 17.41
N ARG A 146 0.43 16.24 16.28
CA ARG A 146 1.26 16.26 15.07
C ARG A 146 0.36 16.32 13.83
N LYS A 147 0.66 17.20 12.88
CA LYS A 147 -0.13 17.32 11.65
C LYS A 147 0.25 16.26 10.62
N ILE A 148 -0.75 15.64 9.99
CA ILE A 148 -0.56 14.77 8.82
C ILE A 148 -0.71 15.65 7.59
N ASN A 149 0.37 15.78 6.82
CA ASN A 149 0.42 16.68 5.67
C ASN A 149 -0.46 16.17 4.52
N LYS A 150 -0.47 14.86 4.31
CA LYS A 150 -1.21 14.19 3.23
C LYS A 150 -1.52 12.75 3.61
N ILE A 151 -2.60 12.22 3.03
CA ILE A 151 -2.94 10.79 3.07
C ILE A 151 -2.65 10.21 1.69
N VAL A 152 -1.97 9.07 1.64
CA VAL A 152 -1.84 8.25 0.43
C VAL A 152 -2.70 7.02 0.61
N LEU A 153 -3.71 6.86 -0.24
CA LEU A 153 -4.58 5.69 -0.25
C LEU A 153 -4.16 4.78 -1.39
N ILE A 154 -3.59 3.62 -1.08
CA ILE A 154 -3.20 2.61 -2.06
C ILE A 154 -4.34 1.60 -2.17
N THR A 155 -4.90 1.45 -3.37
CA THR A 155 -6.00 0.52 -3.61
C THR A 155 -6.04 0.04 -5.06
N PRO A 156 -6.21 -1.27 -5.32
CA PRO A 156 -6.32 -1.77 -6.70
C PRO A 156 -7.68 -1.48 -7.34
N PHE A 157 -8.72 -1.12 -6.56
CA PHE A 157 -10.07 -0.96 -7.08
C PHE A 157 -10.77 0.30 -6.53
N ILE A 158 -11.46 1.03 -7.42
CA ILE A 158 -12.35 2.14 -7.06
C ILE A 158 -13.79 1.73 -7.30
N HIS A 159 -14.53 1.49 -6.22
CA HIS A 159 -15.95 1.12 -6.22
C HIS A 159 -16.83 2.37 -6.08
N ASP A 160 -16.82 3.22 -7.09
CA ASP A 160 -17.72 4.38 -7.21
C ASP A 160 -18.25 4.49 -8.64
N ARG A 161 -19.51 4.93 -8.78
CA ARG A 161 -20.13 5.16 -10.09
C ARG A 161 -19.39 6.20 -10.92
N TYR A 162 -18.68 7.12 -10.27
CA TYR A 162 -17.94 8.24 -10.84
C TYR A 162 -16.51 8.29 -10.26
N PRO A 163 -15.61 7.38 -10.67
CA PRO A 163 -14.28 7.23 -10.06
C PRO A 163 -13.44 8.50 -10.15
N GLU A 164 -13.49 9.24 -11.27
CA GLU A 164 -12.76 10.50 -11.43
C GLU A 164 -13.29 11.60 -10.50
N LYS A 165 -14.61 11.63 -10.25
CA LYS A 165 -15.20 12.55 -9.26
C LYS A 165 -14.77 12.18 -7.84
N LEU A 166 -14.69 10.89 -7.53
CA LEU A 166 -14.18 10.42 -6.24
C LEU A 166 -12.72 10.83 -6.04
N LYS A 167 -11.86 10.67 -7.06
CA LYS A 167 -10.47 11.13 -7.01
C LYS A 167 -10.35 12.64 -6.79
N ALA A 168 -11.17 13.44 -7.46
CA ALA A 168 -11.20 14.89 -7.25
C ALA A 168 -11.60 15.25 -5.80
N MET A 169 -12.66 14.62 -5.27
CA MET A 169 -13.06 14.80 -3.88
C MET A 169 -11.97 14.40 -2.88
N ALA A 170 -11.25 13.31 -3.17
CA ALA A 170 -10.14 12.86 -2.35
C ALA A 170 -9.01 13.91 -2.32
N LEU A 171 -8.66 14.48 -3.48
CA LEU A 171 -7.63 15.53 -3.58
C LEU A 171 -7.99 16.79 -2.78
N ASP A 172 -9.25 17.24 -2.83
CA ASP A 172 -9.74 18.36 -2.01
C ASP A 172 -9.57 18.10 -0.50
N MET A 173 -9.60 16.82 -0.11
CA MET A 173 -9.41 16.35 1.27
C MET A 173 -7.96 16.03 1.60
N ARG A 174 -7.01 16.30 0.69
CA ARG A 174 -5.58 15.94 0.77
C ARG A 174 -5.35 14.43 0.87
N ILE A 175 -6.20 13.66 0.21
CA ILE A 175 -6.08 12.22 0.01
C ILE A 175 -5.68 12.00 -1.45
N GLU A 176 -4.50 11.46 -1.67
CA GLU A 176 -4.09 11.00 -3.00
C GLU A 176 -4.38 9.52 -3.14
N ILE A 177 -5.22 9.20 -4.12
CA ILE A 177 -5.54 7.81 -4.44
C ILE A 177 -4.53 7.31 -5.45
N VAL A 178 -3.79 6.33 -4.99
CA VAL A 178 -2.87 5.52 -5.74
C VAL A 178 -3.63 4.27 -6.15
N ASN A 179 -4.03 4.23 -7.41
CA ASN A 179 -4.63 3.06 -8.02
C ASN A 179 -3.61 2.46 -8.97
N PRO A 180 -2.88 1.41 -8.54
CA PRO A 180 -2.04 0.61 -9.42
C PRO A 180 -2.80 0.24 -10.70
#